data_AF-A0A8J8C7F7-F1
#
_entry.id   AF-A0A8J8C7F7-F1
#
_cell.length_a   1.000
_cell.length_b   1.000
_cell.length_c   1.000
_cell.angle_alpha   90.00
_cell.angle_beta   90.00
_cell.angle_gamma   90.00
#
_symmetry.space_group_name_H-M   'P 1'
#
loop_
_entity.id
_entity.type
_entity.pdbx_description
1 polymer ?
#
loop_
_entity_poly.entity_id
_entity_poly.type
_entity_poly.pdbx_seq_one_letter_code
_entity_poly.pdbx_strand_id
1 'polypeptide(L)'
;MDITQFLPDLGVGFIGGAIIGWGVKVAIKIVVALLGLYFLSLLYLAKLGVISINTDALMGLLGGFESSLMSFGGQMVGLIHSISLGAGFAAGFAIGFKKG
;
A
#
# COMPACT_ATOMS: atom_id res chain seq x y z
N MET A 1 4.20 -19.73 -25.82
CA MET A 1 4.85 -18.63 -25.10
C MET A 1 6.29 -19.02 -24.91
N ASP A 2 7.20 -18.32 -25.57
CA ASP A 2 8.61 -18.69 -25.58
C ASP A 2 9.25 -18.37 -24.23
N ILE A 3 9.79 -19.41 -23.59
CA ILE A 3 10.38 -19.40 -22.24
C ILE A 3 11.54 -18.37 -22.17
N THR A 4 12.11 -18.03 -23.33
CA THR A 4 13.19 -17.08 -23.52
C THR A 4 12.80 -15.61 -23.26
N GLN A 5 11.53 -15.23 -23.48
CA GLN A 5 11.03 -13.88 -23.15
C GLN A 5 10.46 -13.80 -21.73
N PHE A 6 10.05 -14.93 -21.16
CA PHE A 6 9.45 -14.98 -19.82
C PHE A 6 10.48 -14.71 -18.70
N LEU A 7 11.72 -15.16 -18.86
CA LEU A 7 12.75 -15.02 -17.82
C LEU A 7 13.27 -13.57 -17.65
N PRO A 8 13.54 -12.81 -18.74
CA PRO A 8 13.89 -11.39 -18.64
C PRO A 8 12.76 -10.53 -18.06
N ASP A 9 11.52 -10.74 -18.50
CA ASP A 9 10.36 -9.96 -18.05
C ASP A 9 10.08 -10.15 -16.55
N LEU A 10 10.24 -11.39 -16.06
CA LEU A 10 10.11 -11.71 -14.64
C LEU A 10 11.24 -11.09 -13.81
N GLY A 11 12.46 -11.07 -14.34
CA GLY A 11 13.64 -10.46 -13.70
C GLY A 11 13.52 -8.94 -13.59
N VAL A 12 13.11 -8.26 -14.66
CA VAL A 12 12.89 -6.80 -14.67
C VAL A 12 11.73 -6.43 -13.74
N GLY A 13 10.63 -7.19 -13.79
CA GLY A 13 9.51 -7.04 -12.86
C GLY A 13 9.96 -7.18 -11.41
N PHE A 14 10.75 -8.21 -11.08
CA PHE A 14 11.25 -8.45 -9.73
C PHE A 14 12.13 -7.33 -9.20
N ILE A 15 13.10 -6.85 -9.99
CA ILE A 15 13.98 -5.77 -9.57
C ILE A 15 13.20 -4.47 -9.37
N GLY A 16 12.33 -4.13 -10.33
CA GLY A 16 11.45 -2.95 -10.22
C GLY A 16 10.53 -3.03 -9.00
N GLY A 17 9.89 -4.18 -8.80
CA GLY A 17 9.06 -4.47 -7.64
C GLY A 17 9.82 -4.31 -6.33
N ALA A 18 11.03 -4.84 -6.23
CA ALA A 18 11.84 -4.76 -5.01
C ALA A 18 12.23 -3.32 -4.64
N ILE A 19 12.63 -2.50 -5.61
CA ILE A 19 12.97 -1.09 -5.39
C ILE A 19 11.73 -0.31 -4.94
N ILE A 20 10.61 -0.50 -5.64
CA ILE A 20 9.34 0.18 -5.32
C ILE A 20 8.83 -0.26 -3.94
N GLY A 21 8.86 -1.56 -3.65
CA GLY A 21 8.41 -2.11 -2.36
C GLY A 21 9.21 -1.56 -1.17
N TRP A 22 10.53 -1.37 -1.34
CA TRP A 22 11.36 -0.72 -0.33
C TRP A 22 10.97 0.76 -0.13
N GLY A 23 10.83 1.52 -1.21
CA GLY A 23 10.42 2.93 -1.17
C GLY A 23 9.04 3.13 -0.52
N VAL A 24 8.08 2.26 -0.85
CA VAL A 24 6.73 2.27 -0.25
C VAL A 24 6.78 2.08 1.26
N LYS A 25 7.63 1.18 1.78
CA LYS A 25 7.74 0.98 3.22
C LYS A 25 8.29 2.20 3.95
N VAL A 26 9.28 2.87 3.35
CA VAL A 26 9.81 4.13 3.90
C VAL A 26 8.73 5.20 3.92
N ALA A 27 7.97 5.35 2.83
CA ALA A 27 6.85 6.28 2.77
C ALA A 27 5.79 5.98 3.84
N ILE A 28 5.42 4.71 4.03
CA ILE A 28 4.46 4.29 5.06
C ILE A 28 4.95 4.65 6.47
N LYS A 29 6.23 4.46 6.78
CA LYS A 29 6.78 4.85 8.10
C LYS A 29 6.57 6.35 8.37
N ILE A 30 6.79 7.21 7.37
CA ILE A 30 6.59 8.66 7.48
C ILE A 30 5.11 8.99 7.65
N VAL A 31 4.24 8.39 6.83
CA VAL A 31 2.80 8.62 6.88
C VAL A 31 2.21 8.17 8.21
N VAL A 32 2.61 7.00 8.74
CA VAL A 32 2.20 6.50 10.05
C VAL A 32 2.68 7.41 11.17
N ALA A 33 3.91 7.95 11.09
CA ALA A 33 4.40 8.91 12.08
C ALA A 33 3.57 10.21 12.09
N LEU A 34 3.24 10.74 10.91
CA LEU A 34 2.39 11.94 10.78
C LEU A 34 0.95 11.68 11.27
N LEU A 35 0.36 10.54 10.90
CA LEU A 35 -0.96 10.13 11.39
C LEU A 35 -0.96 9.98 12.90
N GLY A 36 0.03 9.30 13.48
CA GLY A 36 0.16 9.13 14.93
C GLY A 36 0.24 10.47 15.65
N LEU A 37 1.05 11.40 15.14
CA LEU A 37 1.16 12.75 15.69
C LEU A 37 -0.18 13.52 15.61
N TYR A 38 -0.88 13.39 14.48
CA TYR A 38 -2.20 13.99 14.28
C TYR A 38 -3.25 13.43 15.23
N PHE A 39 -3.31 12.10 15.39
CA PHE A 39 -4.22 11.46 16.34
C PHE A 39 -3.89 11.82 17.79
N LEU A 40 -2.61 11.94 18.16
CA LEU A 40 -2.20 12.44 19.49
C LEU A 40 -2.70 13.86 19.74
N SER A 41 -2.56 14.74 18.74
CA SER A 41 -3.05 16.12 18.81
C SER A 41 -4.57 16.18 18.98
N LEU A 42 -5.32 15.36 18.22
CA LEU A 42 -6.78 15.24 18.34
C LEU A 42 -7.21 14.70 19.71
N LEU A 43 -6.56 13.65 20.22
CA LEU A 43 -6.84 13.09 21.54
C LEU A 43 -6.60 14.12 22.66
N TYR A 44 -5.56 14.94 22.53
CA TYR A 44 -5.28 16.02 23.47
C TYR A 44 -6.39 17.08 23.48
N LEU A 45 -6.83 17.53 22.30
CA LEU A 45 -7.94 18.48 22.17
C LEU A 45 -9.30 17.90 22.62
N ALA A 46 -9.51 16.60 22.41
CA ALA A 46 -10.70 15.90 22.89
C ALA A 46 -10.74 15.84 24.43
N LYS A 47 -9.59 15.63 25.10
CA LYS A 47 -9.50 15.68 26.57
C LYS A 47 -9.77 17.07 27.15
N LEU A 48 -9.42 18.13 26.41
CA LEU A 48 -9.75 19.52 26.75
C LEU A 48 -11.23 19.86 26.53
N GLY A 49 -12.02 18.97 25.93
CA GLY A 49 -13.46 19.17 25.70
C GLY A 49 -13.79 20.11 24.54
N VAL A 50 -12.79 20.48 23.71
CA VAL A 50 -12.95 21.45 22.62
C VAL A 50 -13.50 20.79 21.34
N ILE A 51 -13.35 19.48 21.17
CA ILE A 51 -13.77 18.72 19.97
C ILE A 51 -14.57 17.47 20.37
N SER A 52 -15.72 17.26 19.71
CA SER A 52 -16.49 16.01 19.74
C SER A 52 -16.08 15.12 18.56
N ILE A 53 -15.61 13.91 18.84
CA ILE A 53 -15.19 12.95 17.80
C ILE A 53 -16.42 12.16 17.37
N ASN A 54 -16.88 12.37 16.13
CA ASN A 54 -17.95 11.56 15.54
C ASN A 54 -17.37 10.23 15.04
N THR A 55 -17.61 9.17 15.80
CA THR A 55 -17.13 7.81 15.49
C THR A 55 -17.77 7.21 14.25
N ASP A 56 -19.01 7.56 13.91
CA ASP A 56 -19.72 7.06 12.73
C ASP A 56 -19.12 7.63 11.44
N ALA A 57 -18.84 8.93 11.41
CA ALA A 57 -18.16 9.57 10.29
C ALA A 57 -16.76 9.00 10.08
N LEU A 58 -16.05 8.69 11.17
CA LEU A 58 -14.71 8.10 11.13
C LEU A 58 -14.74 6.67 10.58
N MET A 59 -15.68 5.83 11.02
CA MET A 59 -15.94 4.51 10.46
C MET A 59 -16.34 4.58 8.97
N GLY A 60 -17.16 5.56 8.58
CA GLY A 60 -17.53 5.78 7.18
C GLY A 60 -16.34 6.11 6.28
N LEU A 61 -15.41 6.95 6.76
CA LEU A 61 -14.17 7.25 6.04
C LEU A 61 -13.27 6.01 5.91
N LEU A 62 -13.18 5.18 6.96
CA LEU A 62 -12.42 3.93 6.90
C LEU A 62 -13.04 2.94 5.90
N GLY A 63 -14.36 2.80 5.87
CA GLY A 63 -15.06 1.97 4.89
C GLY A 63 -14.89 2.47 3.45
N GLY A 64 -14.87 3.79 3.24
CA GLY A 64 -14.55 4.40 1.94
C GLY A 64 -13.11 4.13 1.49
N PHE A 65 -12.16 4.12 2.43
CA PHE A 65 -10.78 3.77 2.15
C PHE A 65 -10.62 2.29 1.81
N GLU A 66 -11.25 1.40 2.57
CA GLU A 66 -11.20 -0.06 2.34
C GLU A 66 -11.80 -0.44 0.98
N SER A 67 -12.95 0.12 0.63
CA SER A 67 -13.59 -0.10 -0.67
C SER A 67 -12.72 0.41 -1.84
N SER A 68 -12.07 1.56 -1.69
CA SER A 68 -11.11 2.09 -2.67
C SER A 68 -9.89 1.17 -2.83
N LEU A 69 -9.36 0.66 -1.72
CA LEU A 69 -8.23 -0.27 -1.71
C LEU A 69 -8.60 -1.59 -2.39
N MET A 70 -9.80 -2.10 -2.14
CA MET A 70 -10.31 -3.33 -2.76
C MET A 70 -10.54 -3.16 -4.26
N SER A 71 -11.09 -2.02 -4.69
CA SER A 71 -11.26 -1.68 -6.11
C SER A 71 -9.91 -1.62 -6.83
N PHE A 72 -8.92 -0.95 -6.23
CA PHE A 72 -7.57 -0.89 -6.78
C PHE A 72 -6.92 -2.27 -6.85
N GLY A 73 -7.08 -3.09 -5.80
CA GLY A 73 -6.62 -4.48 -5.78
C GLY A 73 -7.23 -5.31 -6.91
N GLY A 74 -8.54 -5.18 -7.16
CA GLY A 74 -9.22 -5.85 -8.28
C GLY A 74 -8.69 -5.42 -9.66
N GLN A 75 -8.41 -4.13 -9.85
CA GLN A 75 -7.79 -3.63 -11.09
C GLN A 75 -6.35 -4.13 -11.26
N MET A 76 -5.58 -4.19 -10.17
CA MET A 76 -4.25 -4.78 -10.19
C MET A 76 -4.29 -6.27 -10.56
N VAL A 77 -5.27 -7.02 -10.09
CA VAL A 77 -5.49 -8.44 -10.49
C VAL A 77 -5.76 -8.56 -11.99
N GLY A 78 -6.49 -7.61 -12.59
CA GLY A 78 -6.71 -7.56 -14.04
C GLY A 78 -5.42 -7.38 -14.85
N LEU A 79 -4.44 -6.62 -14.34
CA LEU A 79 -3.12 -6.40 -14.95
C LEU A 79 -2.20 -7.64 -14.86
N ILE A 80 -2.53 -8.64 -14.01
CA ILE A 80 -1.75 -9.88 -13.87
C ILE A 80 -1.93 -10.82 -15.08
N HIS A 81 -2.81 -10.53 -16.04
CA HIS A 81 -2.89 -11.31 -17.29
C HIS A 81 -1.57 -11.30 -18.10
N SER A 82 -0.69 -10.31 -17.89
CA SER A 82 0.76 -10.43 -18.17
C SER A 82 1.47 -11.11 -16.99
N ILE A 83 1.20 -12.40 -16.80
CA ILE A 83 1.56 -13.17 -15.60
C ILE A 83 3.06 -13.09 -15.30
N SER A 84 3.92 -13.06 -16.33
CA SER A 84 5.38 -13.02 -16.17
C SER A 84 5.88 -11.79 -15.39
N LEU A 85 5.53 -10.60 -15.88
CA LEU A 85 5.98 -9.34 -15.30
C LEU A 85 5.24 -9.06 -13.99
N GLY A 86 3.93 -9.31 -13.95
CA GLY A 86 3.11 -9.11 -12.74
C GLY A 86 3.53 -10.02 -11.58
N ALA A 87 3.84 -11.30 -11.84
CA ALA A 87 4.30 -12.23 -10.81
C ALA A 87 5.72 -11.89 -10.34
N GLY A 88 6.63 -11.56 -11.26
CA GLY A 88 7.97 -11.07 -10.92
C GLY A 88 7.90 -9.83 -10.05
N PHE A 89 7.10 -8.84 -10.46
CA PHE A 89 6.87 -7.61 -9.72
C PHE A 89 6.27 -7.85 -8.34
N ALA A 90 5.20 -8.66 -8.22
CA ALA A 90 4.57 -8.93 -6.94
C ALA A 90 5.54 -9.63 -5.97
N ALA A 91 6.31 -10.61 -6.45
CA ALA A 91 7.31 -11.30 -5.65
C ALA A 91 8.45 -10.36 -5.21
N GLY A 92 8.96 -9.55 -6.15
CA GLY A 92 9.98 -8.53 -5.89
C GLY A 92 9.49 -7.49 -4.88
N PHE A 93 8.28 -6.97 -5.09
CA PHE A 93 7.60 -6.01 -4.22
C PHE A 93 7.43 -6.56 -2.82
N ALA A 94 6.92 -7.79 -2.66
CA ALA A 94 6.75 -8.41 -1.36
C ALA A 94 8.10 -8.53 -0.62
N ILE A 95 9.19 -8.90 -1.30
CA ILE A 95 10.52 -8.98 -0.70
C ILE A 95 11.07 -7.59 -0.35
N GLY A 96 10.99 -6.63 -1.27
CA GLY A 96 11.42 -5.25 -1.05
C GLY A 96 10.67 -4.60 0.11
N PHE A 97 9.36 -4.79 0.17
CA PHE A 97 8.50 -4.37 1.26
C PHE A 97 8.84 -5.09 2.57
N LYS A 98 9.12 -6.39 2.56
CA LYS A 98 9.52 -7.10 3.79
C LYS A 98 10.85 -6.58 4.34
N LYS A 99 11.82 -6.28 3.47
CA LYS A 99 13.16 -5.80 3.85
C LYS A 99 13.26 -4.29 4.17
N GLY A 100 12.36 -3.44 3.68
CA GLY A 100 12.40 -1.98 3.92
C GLY A 100 12.02 -1.51 5.31
#